data_AF-A0A2V5N3C2-F1
#
_entry.id   AF-A0A2V5N3C2-F1
#
_cell.length_a   1.000
_cell.length_b   1.000
_cell.length_c   1.000
_cell.angle_alpha   90.00
_cell.angle_beta   90.00
_cell.angle_gamma   90.00
#
_symmetry.space_group_name_H-M   'P 1'
#
loop_
_entity.id
_entity.type
_entity.pdbx_description
1 polymer ?
#
loop_
_entity_poly.entity_id
_entity_poly.type
_entity_poly.pdbx_seq_one_letter_code
_entity_poly.pdbx_strand_id
1 'polypeptide(L)'
;MSSTRPRFIRQAQEQTSLAQPEPKQTLQTHVAALLENADRNGRTTVEADLTEWVERELYGQAIRLAEGDQTKVANWLGVSRPTVRERLMRYGLHPVADRDAAS
;
A
#
# COMPACT_ATOMS: atom_id res chain seq x y z
N MET A 1 38.63 -45.36 -20.87
CA MET A 1 37.18 -45.15 -21.10
C MET A 1 36.77 -43.90 -20.35
N SER A 2 36.56 -42.82 -21.10
CA SER A 2 36.08 -41.53 -20.60
C SER A 2 34.64 -41.61 -20.13
N SER A 3 34.29 -40.94 -19.03
CA SER A 3 33.13 -40.03 -18.98
C SER A 3 33.11 -39.31 -17.63
N THR A 4 33.44 -38.01 -17.60
CA THR A 4 32.48 -36.90 -17.68
C THR A 4 31.88 -36.59 -16.31
N ARG A 5 32.43 -35.55 -15.66
CA ARG A 5 31.72 -34.77 -14.64
C ARG A 5 30.82 -33.76 -15.35
N PRO A 6 29.53 -33.65 -15.00
CA PRO A 6 28.79 -32.42 -15.18
C PRO A 6 28.66 -31.71 -13.82
N ARG A 7 29.33 -30.57 -13.72
CA ARG A 7 29.27 -29.62 -12.59
C ARG A 7 28.12 -28.66 -12.88
N PHE A 8 26.91 -28.95 -12.41
CA PHE A 8 25.77 -28.03 -12.55
C PHE A 8 24.89 -28.01 -11.28
N ILE A 9 25.43 -27.45 -10.20
CA ILE A 9 24.61 -26.97 -9.08
C ILE A 9 25.13 -25.57 -8.73
N ARG A 10 24.79 -24.58 -9.55
CA ARG A 10 25.01 -23.17 -9.19
C ARG A 10 24.02 -22.20 -9.85
N GLN A 11 23.37 -22.56 -10.96
CA GLN A 11 22.53 -21.60 -11.70
C GLN A 11 21.03 -21.61 -11.35
N ALA A 12 20.57 -22.49 -10.46
CA ALA A 12 19.16 -22.51 -10.04
C ALA A 12 18.82 -21.47 -8.95
N GLN A 13 19.81 -20.96 -8.20
CA GLN A 13 19.55 -20.08 -7.06
C GLN A 13 19.46 -18.59 -7.42
N GLU A 14 19.89 -18.20 -8.62
CA GLU A 14 19.82 -16.80 -9.07
C GLU A 14 18.42 -16.46 -9.64
N GLN A 15 17.62 -17.46 -10.03
CA GLN A 15 16.27 -17.26 -10.60
C GLN A 15 15.15 -17.24 -9.54
N THR A 16 15.42 -17.64 -8.29
CA THR A 16 14.48 -17.48 -7.16
C THR A 16 14.73 -16.18 -6.38
N SER A 17 15.44 -15.22 -6.97
CA SER A 17 15.51 -13.84 -6.46
C SER A 17 14.42 -12.93 -7.05
N LEU A 18 13.57 -13.46 -7.94
CA LEU A 18 12.42 -12.75 -8.49
C LEU A 18 11.31 -12.68 -7.41
N ALA A 19 11.08 -11.47 -6.91
CA ALA A 19 10.17 -11.12 -5.82
C ALA A 19 10.64 -11.56 -4.44
N GLN A 20 11.71 -10.93 -3.92
CA GLN A 20 11.68 -10.61 -2.50
C GLN A 20 10.37 -9.84 -2.28
N PRO A 21 9.45 -10.32 -1.43
CA PRO A 21 8.30 -9.51 -1.06
C PRO A 21 8.87 -8.23 -0.45
N GLU A 22 8.65 -7.09 -1.11
CA GLU A 22 8.88 -5.77 -0.52
C GLU A 22 8.39 -5.86 0.93
N PRO A 23 9.26 -5.66 1.93
CA PRO A 23 8.89 -5.91 3.31
C PRO A 23 7.67 -5.06 3.61
N LYS A 24 6.51 -5.71 3.75
CA LYS A 24 5.24 -5.02 3.90
C LYS A 24 5.31 -4.29 5.23
N GLN A 25 5.58 -2.99 5.18
CA GLN A 25 5.79 -2.18 6.36
C GLN A 25 4.56 -2.32 7.27
N THR A 26 4.79 -2.83 8.47
CA THR A 26 3.72 -2.99 9.44
C THR A 26 3.39 -1.65 10.07
N LEU A 27 2.16 -1.50 10.58
CA LEU A 27 1.76 -0.31 11.34
C LEU A 27 2.72 -0.09 12.53
N GLN A 28 3.10 -1.16 13.23
CA GLN A 28 4.01 -1.12 14.37
C GLN A 28 5.37 -0.53 13.99
N THR A 29 5.96 -1.00 12.89
CA THR A 29 7.24 -0.49 12.38
C THR A 29 7.13 0.97 11.96
N HIS A 30 6.02 1.38 11.33
CA HIS A 30 5.82 2.76 10.91
C HIS A 30 5.71 3.72 12.11
N VAL A 31 4.91 3.35 13.12
CA VAL A 31 4.74 4.15 14.34
C VAL A 31 6.06 4.31 15.07
N ALA A 32 6.83 3.23 15.24
CA ALA A 32 8.15 3.28 15.86
C ALA A 32 9.08 4.26 15.14
N ALA A 33 9.15 4.20 13.80
CA ALA A 33 9.96 5.11 13.01
C ALA A 33 9.52 6.58 13.11
N LEU A 34 8.21 6.85 13.15
CA LEU A 34 7.71 8.22 13.31
C LEU A 34 8.06 8.80 14.69
N LEU A 35 7.88 8.03 15.75
CA LEU A 35 8.18 8.45 17.12
C LEU A 35 9.68 8.67 17.33
N GLU A 36 10.52 7.77 16.80
CA GLU A 36 11.98 7.91 16.87
C GLU A 36 12.47 9.18 16.13
N ASN A 37 11.83 9.53 15.02
CA ASN A 37 12.10 10.79 14.32
C ASN A 37 11.62 12.02 15.08
N ALA A 38 10.50 11.94 15.81
CA ALA A 38 10.05 13.01 16.68
C ALA A 38 11.00 13.23 17.86
N ASP A 39 11.48 12.16 18.48
CA ASP A 39 12.44 12.21 19.57
C ASP A 39 13.76 12.86 19.13
N ARG A 40 14.31 12.41 18.00
CA ARG A 40 15.59 12.92 17.47
C ARG A 40 15.53 14.33 16.89
N ASN A 41 14.45 14.67 16.19
CA ASN A 41 14.39 15.89 15.38
C ASN A 41 13.35 16.91 15.89
N GLY A 42 12.67 16.63 17.01
CA GLY A 42 11.64 17.52 17.57
C GLY A 42 10.39 17.65 16.70
N ARG A 43 10.05 16.64 15.89
CA ARG A 43 8.88 16.67 15.00
C ARG A 43 7.58 16.63 15.82
N THR A 44 6.70 17.61 15.62
CA THR A 44 5.47 17.79 16.41
C THR A 44 4.18 17.31 15.74
N THR A 45 4.24 16.83 14.49
CA THR A 45 3.06 16.46 13.67
C THR A 45 2.84 14.96 13.50
N VAL A 46 3.53 14.12 14.30
CA VAL A 46 3.54 12.65 14.11
C VAL A 46 2.15 12.02 14.11
N GLU A 47 1.25 12.47 14.98
CA GLU A 47 -0.12 11.96 15.04
C GLU A 47 -0.87 12.25 13.73
N ALA A 48 -0.85 13.50 13.25
CA ALA A 48 -1.50 13.89 12.01
C ALA A 48 -0.93 13.13 10.80
N ASP A 49 0.39 12.96 10.76
CA ASP A 49 1.09 12.22 9.69
C ASP A 49 0.65 10.74 9.66
N LEU A 50 0.55 10.10 10.83
CA LEU A 50 0.07 8.71 10.93
C LEU A 50 -1.40 8.59 10.55
N THR A 51 -2.25 9.49 11.06
CA THR A 51 -3.68 9.51 10.77
C THR A 51 -3.92 9.67 9.27
N GLU A 52 -3.20 10.58 8.60
CA GLU A 52 -3.30 10.74 7.15
C GLU A 52 -2.91 9.46 6.40
N TRP A 53 -1.81 8.82 6.81
CA TRP A 53 -1.32 7.59 6.20
C TRP A 53 -2.34 6.44 6.34
N VAL A 54 -2.89 6.24 7.54
CA VAL A 54 -3.91 5.22 7.80
C VAL A 54 -5.18 5.50 7.01
N GLU A 55 -5.67 6.74 7.02
CA GLU A 55 -6.89 7.10 6.29
C GLU A 55 -6.72 6.91 4.78
N ARG A 56 -5.58 7.32 4.21
CA ARG A 56 -5.29 7.10 2.79
C ARG A 56 -5.34 5.61 2.42
N GLU A 57 -4.71 4.75 3.23
CA GLU A 57 -4.69 3.31 2.96
C GLU A 57 -6.08 2.68 3.12
N LEU A 58 -6.81 3.06 4.17
CA LEU A 58 -8.16 2.58 4.44
C LEU A 58 -9.13 2.95 3.31
N TYR A 59 -9.20 4.22 2.92
CA TYR A 59 -10.08 4.67 1.84
C TYR A 59 -9.65 4.09 0.50
N GLY A 60 -8.35 3.96 0.24
CA GLY A 60 -7.81 3.38 -0.99
C GLY A 60 -8.17 1.90 -1.15
N GLN A 61 -8.03 1.09 -0.10
CA GLN A 61 -8.45 -0.30 -0.13
C GLN A 61 -9.98 -0.43 -0.19
N ALA A 62 -10.72 0.36 0.58
CA ALA A 62 -12.17 0.31 0.60
C ALA A 62 -12.77 0.60 -0.78
N ILE A 63 -12.30 1.64 -1.49
CA ILE A 63 -12.83 1.98 -2.81
C ILE A 63 -12.47 0.93 -3.87
N ARG A 64 -11.29 0.30 -3.78
CA ARG A 64 -10.91 -0.82 -4.67
C ARG A 64 -11.79 -2.04 -4.43
N LEU A 65 -12.01 -2.43 -3.17
CA LEU A 65 -12.88 -3.55 -2.78
C LEU A 65 -14.36 -3.29 -3.08
N ALA A 66 -14.75 -2.01 -3.13
CA ALA A 66 -16.09 -1.59 -3.52
C ALA A 66 -16.23 -1.38 -5.04
N GLU A 67 -15.18 -1.64 -5.84
CA GLU A 67 -15.19 -1.45 -7.29
C GLU A 67 -15.66 -0.03 -7.70
N GLY A 68 -15.27 0.98 -6.90
CA GLY A 68 -15.67 2.38 -7.12
C GLY A 68 -17.00 2.79 -6.48
N ASP A 69 -17.77 1.88 -5.88
CA ASP A 69 -19.04 2.21 -5.21
C ASP A 69 -18.81 2.95 -3.88
N GLN A 70 -18.86 4.28 -3.94
CA GLN A 70 -18.72 5.16 -2.78
C GLN A 70 -19.84 4.99 -1.74
N THR A 71 -21.03 4.51 -2.12
CA THR A 71 -22.12 4.23 -1.16
C THR A 71 -21.77 3.01 -0.33
N LYS A 72 -21.21 1.97 -0.95
CA LYS A 72 -20.71 0.78 -0.26
C LYS A 72 -19.56 1.13 0.69
N VAL A 73 -18.62 1.98 0.25
CA VAL A 73 -17.55 2.51 1.11
C VAL A 73 -18.11 3.30 2.29
N ALA A 74 -19.09 4.18 2.06
CA ALA A 74 -19.73 4.95 3.13
C ALA A 74 -20.36 4.05 4.19
N ASN A 75 -21.06 2.99 3.77
CA ASN A 75 -21.67 2.01 4.66
C ASN A 75 -20.62 1.22 5.46
N TRP A 76 -19.52 0.80 4.83
CA TRP A 76 -18.44 0.07 5.51
C TRP A 76 -17.68 0.92 6.53
N LEU A 77 -17.43 2.18 6.19
CA LEU A 77 -16.65 3.10 7.02
C LEU A 77 -17.50 3.87 8.04
N GLY A 78 -18.83 3.72 8.00
CA GLY A 78 -19.75 4.41 8.92
C GLY A 78 -19.76 5.92 8.75
N VAL A 79 -19.52 6.42 7.53
CA VAL A 79 -19.47 7.86 7.22
C VAL A 79 -20.47 8.21 6.13
N SER A 80 -20.72 9.51 5.92
CA SER A 80 -21.57 9.97 4.83
C SER A 80 -20.89 9.82 3.46
N ARG A 81 -21.66 9.63 2.39
CA ARG A 81 -21.13 9.60 1.01
C ARG A 81 -20.38 10.89 0.62
N PRO A 82 -20.83 12.11 0.99
CA PRO A 82 -20.04 13.33 0.83
C PRO A 82 -18.68 13.28 1.52
N THR A 83 -18.60 12.71 2.73
CA THR A 83 -17.33 12.51 3.45
C THR A 83 -16.40 11.59 2.66
N VAL A 84 -16.91 10.48 2.11
CA VAL A 84 -16.11 9.60 1.25
C VAL A 84 -15.54 10.36 0.06
N ARG A 85 -16.37 11.13 -0.64
CA ARG A 85 -15.94 11.93 -1.78
C ARG A 85 -14.84 12.93 -1.39
N GLU A 86 -15.02 13.66 -0.29
CA GLU A 86 -14.01 14.61 0.21
C GLU A 86 -12.68 13.92 0.50
N ARG A 87 -12.71 12.76 1.18
CA ARG A 87 -11.51 11.99 1.51
C ARG A 87 -10.81 11.43 0.27
N LEU A 88 -11.57 10.89 -0.68
CA LEU A 88 -10.99 10.42 -1.95
C LEU A 88 -10.34 11.55 -2.75
N MET A 89 -10.94 12.75 -2.75
CA MET A 89 -10.33 13.94 -3.37
C MET A 89 -9.07 14.37 -2.63
N ARG A 90 -9.12 14.47 -1.29
CA ARG A 90 -7.97 14.85 -0.44
C ARG A 90 -6.77 13.95 -0.69
N TYR A 91 -6.98 12.66 -0.87
CA TYR A 91 -5.90 11.69 -1.06
C TYR A 91 -5.57 11.39 -2.53
N GLY A 92 -6.25 12.01 -3.49
CA GLY A 92 -6.03 11.70 -4.92
C GLY A 92 -6.40 10.26 -5.31
N LEU A 93 -7.34 9.65 -4.58
CA LEU A 93 -7.80 8.27 -4.77
C LEU A 93 -9.04 8.18 -5.67
N HIS A 94 -9.28 9.18 -6.51
CA HIS A 94 -10.44 9.15 -7.40
C HIS A 94 -10.26 8.02 -8.41
N PRO A 95 -11.22 7.08 -8.56
CA PRO A 95 -11.14 6.11 -9.64
C PRO A 95 -11.08 6.89 -10.95
N VAL A 96 -9.92 6.86 -11.61
CA VAL A 96 -9.83 7.18 -13.03
C VAL A 96 -10.73 6.15 -13.66
N ALA A 97 -11.90 6.58 -14.13
CA ALA A 97 -12.75 5.70 -14.90
C ALA A 97 -11.89 5.24 -16.09
N ASP A 98 -11.47 3.99 -16.06
CA ASP A 98 -10.92 3.30 -17.23
C ASP A 98 -12.08 3.15 -18.22
N ARG A 99 -12.40 4.26 -18.87
CA ARG A 99 -13.40 4.39 -19.92
C ARG A 99 -12.68 4.94 -21.15
N ASP A 100 -11.50 4.40 -21.45
CA ASP A 100 -10.78 4.61 -22.71
C ASP A 100 -10.00 3.34 -23.16
N ALA A 101 -10.32 2.15 -22.63
CA ALA A 101 -9.79 0.86 -23.09
C ALA A 101 -10.77 0.10 -24.01
N ALA A 102 -11.62 0.82 -24.73
CA ALA A 102 -12.45 0.29 -25.82
C ALA A 102 -12.51 1.32 -26.96
N SER A 103 -11.39 1.46 -27.67
CA SER A 103 -11.35 1.93 -29.06
C SER A 103 -11.06 0.73 -29.97
#